data_AF-A0A1E3VY80-F1
#
_entry.id   AF-A0A1E3VY80-F1
#
_cell.length_a   1.000
_cell.length_b   1.000
_cell.length_c   1.000
_cell.angle_alpha   90.00
_cell.angle_beta   90.00
_cell.angle_gamma   90.00
#
_symmetry.space_group_name_H-M   'P 1'
#
loop_
_entity.id
_entity.type
_entity.pdbx_description
1 polymer ?
#
loop_
_entity_poly.entity_id
_entity_poly.type
_entity_poly.pdbx_seq_one_letter_code
_entity_poly.pdbx_strand_id
1 'polypeptide(L)'
;MVTSFQQAGVEAYLVSLTYDFAKLGLEGVKFRAAWGQGWGRNDPVTNGDFANQEELDLRFVYAPPRGPLQGLRVEVEYIDWTVYDDALPSEDLTQFRTIVNYSVPLL
;
A
#
# COMPACT_ATOMS: atom_id res chain seq x y z
N MET A 1 2.15 1.18 -1.50
CA MET A 1 2.37 -0.13 -2.14
C MET A 1 3.79 -0.17 -2.67
N VAL A 2 4.51 -1.27 -2.49
CA VAL A 2 5.94 -1.40 -2.83
C VAL A 2 6.13 -2.33 -4.03
N THR A 3 5.45 -3.48 -4.09
CA THR A 3 5.51 -4.38 -5.24
C THR A 3 4.40 -4.09 -6.24
N SER A 4 4.64 -4.52 -7.48
CA SER A 4 3.66 -4.47 -8.57
C SER A 4 3.30 -5.87 -9.11
N PHE A 5 3.93 -6.93 -8.58
CA PHE A 5 3.79 -8.32 -9.04
C PHE A 5 3.94 -8.50 -10.57
N GLN A 6 4.78 -7.69 -11.21
CA GLN A 6 4.93 -7.65 -12.67
C GLN A 6 5.99 -8.62 -13.22
N GLN A 7 6.64 -9.40 -12.36
CA GLN A 7 7.68 -10.33 -12.80
C GLN A 7 7.09 -11.43 -13.71
N ALA A 8 7.89 -11.90 -14.67
CA ALA A 8 7.46 -12.93 -15.60
C ALA A 8 7.10 -14.23 -14.87
N GLY A 9 5.99 -14.87 -15.26
CA GLY A 9 5.56 -16.13 -14.66
C GLY A 9 4.87 -16.02 -13.29
N VAL A 10 4.64 -14.80 -12.81
CA VAL A 10 3.92 -14.52 -11.57
C VAL A 10 2.42 -14.41 -11.82
N GLU A 11 1.66 -15.12 -11.01
CA GLU A 11 0.23 -14.94 -10.82
C GLU A 11 0.02 -14.22 -9.48
N ALA A 12 -1.01 -13.37 -9.42
CA ALA A 12 -1.29 -12.61 -8.21
C ALA A 12 -2.78 -12.30 -8.06
N TYR A 13 -3.22 -12.11 -6.81
CA TYR A 13 -4.47 -11.45 -6.50
C TYR A 13 -4.22 -10.20 -5.66
N LEU A 14 -5.14 -9.24 -5.78
CA LEU A 14 -5.17 -8.03 -4.97
C LEU A 14 -6.60 -7.80 -4.49
N VAL A 15 -6.75 -7.64 -3.17
CA VAL A 15 -7.99 -7.21 -2.54
C VAL A 15 -7.77 -5.83 -1.97
N SER A 16 -8.66 -4.89 -2.25
CA SER A 16 -8.60 -3.56 -1.65
C SER A 16 -9.96 -3.12 -1.15
N LEU A 17 -9.95 -2.56 0.06
CA LEU A 17 -11.07 -1.90 0.69
C LEU A 17 -10.75 -0.42 0.80
N THR A 18 -11.69 0.43 0.40
CA THR A 18 -11.60 1.89 0.63
C THR A 18 -12.87 2.35 1.32
N TYR A 19 -12.73 3.21 2.31
CA TYR A 19 -13.84 3.78 3.04
C TYR A 19 -13.72 5.30 3.19
N ASP A 20 -14.81 5.99 2.90
CA ASP A 20 -14.98 7.43 3.12
C ASP A 20 -15.84 7.63 4.37
N PHE A 21 -15.24 8.20 5.42
CA PHE A 21 -15.89 8.36 6.72
C PHE A 21 -16.85 9.56 6.77
N ALA A 22 -17.06 10.28 5.67
CA ALA A 22 -18.05 11.35 5.62
C ALA A 22 -19.46 10.86 6.03
N LYS A 23 -19.82 9.62 5.70
CA LYS A 23 -21.11 9.01 6.09
C LYS A 23 -21.26 8.82 7.61
N LEU A 24 -20.15 8.80 8.35
CA LEU A 24 -20.11 8.70 9.80
C LEU A 24 -19.88 10.06 10.48
N GLY A 25 -19.93 11.16 9.72
CA GLY A 25 -19.73 12.53 10.22
C GLY A 25 -18.27 12.99 10.29
N LEU A 26 -17.31 12.16 9.85
CA LEU A 26 -15.89 12.51 9.79
C LEU A 26 -15.52 12.91 8.36
N GLU A 27 -16.01 14.07 7.93
CA GLU A 27 -15.68 14.60 6.61
C GLU A 27 -14.17 14.82 6.44
N GLY A 28 -13.64 14.48 5.27
CA GLY A 28 -12.22 14.62 4.97
C GLY A 28 -11.34 13.49 5.48
N VAL A 29 -11.91 12.50 6.19
CA VAL A 29 -11.20 11.30 6.64
C VAL A 29 -11.46 10.14 5.68
N LYS A 30 -10.38 9.53 5.19
CA LYS A 30 -10.44 8.36 4.30
C LYS A 30 -9.47 7.30 4.76
N PHE A 31 -9.85 6.05 4.56
CA PHE A 31 -8.98 4.90 4.81
C PHE A 31 -8.97 3.99 3.60
N ARG A 32 -7.81 3.39 3.34
CA ARG A 32 -7.65 2.30 2.39
C ARG A 32 -6.84 1.19 3.06
N ALA A 33 -7.29 -0.03 2.88
CA ALA A 33 -6.48 -1.23 3.07
C ALA A 33 -6.36 -1.94 1.73
N ALA A 34 -5.17 -2.41 1.40
CA ALA A 34 -4.94 -3.28 0.26
C ALA A 34 -4.06 -4.44 0.73
N TRP A 35 -4.42 -5.64 0.32
CA TRP A 35 -3.60 -6.82 0.55
C TRP A 35 -3.47 -7.59 -0.76
N GLY A 36 -2.24 -7.94 -1.11
CA GLY A 36 -1.92 -8.68 -2.31
C GLY A 36 -1.03 -9.87 -2.01
N GLN A 37 -1.20 -10.93 -2.80
CA GLN A 37 -0.32 -12.09 -2.80
C GLN A 37 0.12 -12.35 -4.23
N GLY A 38 1.40 -12.63 -4.40
CA GLY A 38 1.96 -13.15 -5.64
C GLY A 38 2.61 -14.51 -5.42
N TRP A 39 2.49 -15.37 -6.41
CA TRP A 39 3.22 -16.64 -6.51
C TRP A 39 3.63 -16.86 -7.96
N GLY A 40 4.73 -17.57 -8.18
CA GLY A 40 5.19 -17.87 -9.54
C GLY A 40 5.22 -19.35 -9.83
N ARG A 41 5.35 -19.69 -11.12
CA ARG A 41 5.70 -21.04 -11.55
C ARG A 41 7.20 -21.22 -11.56
N ASN A 42 7.64 -22.35 -11.02
CA ASN A 42 9.01 -22.84 -11.09
C ASN A 42 9.49 -22.86 -12.55
N ASP A 43 10.58 -22.15 -12.88
CA ASP A 43 11.22 -22.24 -14.20
C ASP A 43 12.15 -23.48 -14.21
N PRO A 44 11.79 -24.57 -14.92
CA PRO A 44 12.55 -25.81 -14.91
C PRO A 44 13.92 -25.70 -15.62
N VAL A 45 14.21 -24.60 -16.30
CA VAL A 45 15.48 -24.39 -17.03
C VAL A 45 16.46 -23.54 -16.24
N THR A 46 15.98 -22.53 -15.52
CA THR A 46 16.84 -21.61 -14.75
C THR A 46 16.91 -21.93 -13.27
N ASN A 47 16.02 -22.80 -12.76
CA ASN A 47 15.87 -23.08 -11.33
C ASN A 47 15.62 -21.80 -10.50
N GLY A 48 15.14 -20.74 -11.16
CA GLY A 48 14.82 -19.46 -10.56
C GLY A 48 13.37 -19.49 -10.11
N ASP A 49 13.15 -19.79 -8.83
CA ASP A 49 11.83 -19.69 -8.23
C ASP A 49 11.52 -18.23 -7.92
N PHE A 50 10.35 -17.78 -8.37
CA PHE A 50 9.75 -16.58 -7.77
C PHE A 50 9.26 -16.98 -6.39
N ALA A 51 9.97 -16.52 -5.36
CA ALA A 51 9.56 -16.68 -3.98
C ALA A 51 8.16 -16.08 -3.80
N ASN A 52 7.28 -16.83 -3.12
CA ASN A 52 5.93 -16.36 -2.83
C ASN A 52 6.03 -15.08 -2.02
N GLN A 53 5.17 -14.10 -2.27
CA GLN A 53 5.22 -12.82 -1.58
C GLN A 53 3.83 -12.37 -1.18
N GLU A 54 3.77 -11.61 -0.09
CA GLU A 54 2.57 -10.89 0.29
C GLU A 54 2.89 -9.44 0.63
N GLU A 55 1.91 -8.56 0.41
CA GLU A 55 2.00 -7.16 0.82
C GLU A 55 0.69 -6.70 1.46
N LEU A 56 0.78 -6.07 2.63
CA LEU A 56 -0.27 -5.29 3.25
C LEU A 56 0.06 -3.79 3.16
N ASP A 57 -0.84 -3.00 2.59
CA ASP A 57 -0.77 -1.54 2.53
C ASP A 57 -1.98 -0.94 3.24
N LEU A 58 -1.73 -0.18 4.31
CA LEU A 58 -2.72 0.59 5.04
C LEU A 58 -2.44 2.08 4.84
N ARG A 59 -3.44 2.82 4.36
CA ARG A 59 -3.36 4.26 4.17
C ARG A 59 -4.49 4.96 4.90
N PHE A 60 -4.14 5.93 5.72
CA PHE A 60 -5.06 6.87 6.35
C PHE A 60 -4.81 8.28 5.82
N VAL A 61 -5.88 8.98 5.46
CA VAL A 61 -5.83 10.36 4.97
C VAL A 61 -6.78 11.22 5.79
N TYR A 62 -6.29 12.37 6.22
CA TYR A 62 -7.10 13.45 6.77
C TYR A 62 -6.87 14.74 5.98
N ALA A 63 -7.96 15.30 5.45
CA ALA A 63 -7.99 16.55 4.72
C ALA A 63 -9.25 17.34 5.09
N PRO A 64 -9.18 18.27 6.08
CA PRO A 64 -10.35 19.00 6.53
C PRO A 64 -10.97 19.82 5.38
N PRO A 65 -12.27 19.67 5.10
CA PRO A 65 -12.90 20.33 3.96
C PRO A 65 -13.10 21.83 4.15
N ARG A 66 -13.08 22.31 5.41
CA ARG A 66 -13.35 23.70 5.79
C ARG A 66 -12.62 24.08 7.08
N GLY A 67 -12.59 25.37 7.37
CA GLY A 67 -11.97 25.92 8.59
C GLY A 67 -10.54 26.39 8.37
N PRO A 68 -9.81 26.76 9.44
CA PRO A 68 -8.50 27.40 9.34
C PRO A 68 -7.41 26.52 8.71
N LEU A 69 -7.60 25.19 8.74
CA LEU A 69 -6.70 24.22 8.14
C LEU A 69 -7.16 23.75 6.75
N GLN A 70 -8.15 24.42 6.15
CA GLN A 70 -8.53 24.12 4.77
C GLN A 70 -7.29 24.22 3.86
N GLY A 71 -7.12 23.24 2.98
CA GLY A 71 -5.93 23.07 2.15
C GLY A 71 -4.87 22.12 2.74
N LEU A 72 -4.96 21.78 4.03
CA LEU A 72 -4.12 20.75 4.66
C LEU A 72 -4.53 19.35 4.19
N ARG A 73 -3.54 18.50 3.97
CA ARG A 73 -3.69 17.06 3.77
C ARG A 73 -2.57 16.33 4.49
N VAL A 74 -2.94 15.48 5.43
CA VAL A 74 -2.03 14.56 6.11
C VAL A 74 -2.36 13.15 5.65
N GLU A 75 -1.35 12.42 5.20
CA GLU A 75 -1.44 11.01 4.86
C GLU A 75 -0.42 10.24 5.67
N VAL A 76 -0.86 9.11 6.23
CA VAL A 76 -0.03 8.14 6.92
C VAL A 76 -0.20 6.80 6.24
N GLU A 77 0.91 6.18 5.87
CA GLU A 77 0.96 4.87 5.27
C GLU A 77 1.76 3.91 6.15
N TYR A 78 1.25 2.69 6.28
CA TYR A 78 1.97 1.54 6.77
C TYR A 78 1.99 0.49 5.66
N ILE A 79 3.17 -0.02 5.36
CA ILE A 79 3.36 -1.07 4.37
C ILE A 79 4.17 -2.18 5.02
N ASP A 80 3.70 -3.41 4.86
CA ASP A 80 4.38 -4.62 5.28
C ASP A 80 4.46 -5.55 4.08
N TRP A 81 5.68 -5.95 3.71
CA TRP A 81 5.94 -6.82 2.58
C TRP A 81 6.83 -7.96 3.04
N THR A 82 6.39 -9.18 2.74
CA THR A 82 7.07 -10.40 3.15
C THR A 82 7.35 -11.27 1.95
N VAL A 83 8.56 -11.82 1.90
CA VAL A 83 9.00 -12.79 0.90
C VAL A 83 9.21 -14.14 1.56
N TYR A 84 8.44 -15.12 1.11
CA TYR A 84 8.51 -16.51 1.53
C TYR A 84 9.47 -17.27 0.61
N ASP A 85 10.77 -17.22 0.96
CA ASP A 85 11.83 -18.05 0.37
C ASP A 85 12.53 -18.84 1.48
N ASP A 86 12.62 -20.17 1.32
CA ASP A 86 13.25 -21.07 2.29
C ASP A 86 14.79 -21.09 2.12
N ALA A 87 15.32 -20.56 1.00
CA ALA A 87 16.72 -20.76 0.58
C ALA A 87 17.64 -19.55 0.87
N LEU A 88 17.12 -18.36 1.11
CA LEU A 88 17.89 -17.13 1.34
C LEU A 88 17.23 -16.28 2.44
N PRO A 89 17.98 -15.42 3.17
CA PRO A 89 17.38 -14.50 4.13
C PRO A 89 16.32 -13.65 3.42
N SER A 90 15.08 -13.68 3.93
CA SER A 90 13.98 -12.90 3.39
C SER A 90 14.31 -11.42 3.45
N GLU A 91 14.18 -10.71 2.32
CA GLU A 91 14.30 -9.25 2.28
C GLU A 91 12.98 -8.59 2.69
N ASP A 92 12.42 -8.99 3.83
CA ASP A 92 11.16 -8.43 4.32
C ASP A 92 11.30 -6.92 4.54
N LEU A 93 10.24 -6.18 4.20
CA LEU A 93 10.21 -4.73 4.32
C LEU A 93 8.98 -4.29 5.09
N THR A 94 9.23 -3.66 6.24
CA THR A 94 8.22 -2.86 6.93
C THR A 94 8.54 -1.37 6.75
N GLN A 95 7.56 -0.60 6.28
CA GLN A 95 7.73 0.83 6.01
C GLN A 95 6.60 1.67 6.60
N PHE A 96 6.97 2.80 7.20
CA PHE A 96 6.05 3.86 7.60
C PHE A 96 6.34 5.12 6.79
N ARG A 97 5.30 5.74 6.23
CA ARG A 97 5.43 7.00 5.51
C ARG A 97 4.42 8.00 6.05
N THR A 98 4.86 9.23 6.27
CA THR A 98 3.99 10.35 6.61
C THR A 98 4.20 11.45 5.61
N ILE A 99 3.12 11.89 4.96
CA ILE A 99 3.13 12.92 3.93
C ILE A 99 2.23 14.05 4.40
N VAL A 100 2.79 15.25 4.50
CA VAL A 100 2.05 16.46 4.87
C VAL A 100 2.13 17.44 3.71
N ASN A 101 0.96 17.80 3.18
CA ASN A 101 0.81 18.79 2.12
C ASN A 101 -0.10 19.93 2.59
N TYR A 102 0.21 21.16 2.19
CA TYR A 102 -0.68 22.30 2.38
C TYR A 102 -0.81 23.07 1.06
N SER A 103 -2.04 23.23 0.58
CA SER A 103 -2.33 23.94 -0.66
C SER A 103 -2.81 25.36 -0.34
N VAL A 104 -2.09 26.35 -0.86
CA VAL A 104 -2.44 27.77 -0.73
C VAL A 104 -2.97 28.26 -2.08
N PRO A 105 -4.27 28.60 -2.21
CA PRO A 105 -4.76 29.27 -3.41
C PRO A 105 -4.17 30.68 -3.46
N LEU A 106 -3.59 31.05 -4.60
CA LEU A 106 -2.94 32.35 -4.78
C LEU A 106 -3.86 33.42 -5.41
N LEU A 107 -4.99 33.00 -6.01
CA LEU A 107 -6.01 33.82 -6.65
C LEU A 107 -7.36 33.09 -6.62
#